data_AF-K1Q5Y0-F1
#
_entry.id   AF-K1Q5Y0-F1
#
_cell.length_a   1.000
_cell.length_b   1.000
_cell.length_c   1.000
_cell.angle_alpha   90.00
_cell.angle_beta   90.00
_cell.angle_gamma   90.00
#
_symmetry.space_group_name_H-M   'P 1'
#
loop_
_entity.id
_entity.type
_entity.pdbx_description
1 polymer ?
#
loop_
_entity_poly.entity_id
_entity_poly.type
_entity_poly.pdbx_seq_one_letter_code
_entity_poly.pdbx_strand_id
1 'polypeptide(L)'
;MRSGDIPRATAIQSAKSALDAKKIGKFITSSTSFTDNQVALMTEIIEAKADQVPAFADALKKYKKSDVFVETTFDDFWASGLDRMATIHTHSSTWPGSKKLGHIISEIASRMRRATGRSHSAPRTAPKEKTKSQSNISQMLKELKNPRKRSCSGSRKSSPKRQVRDSKKRDGDG
;
A
#
# COMPACT_ATOMS: atom_id res chain seq x y z
N MET A 1 17.47 -16.81 4.70
CA MET A 1 17.47 -18.06 5.52
C MET A 1 18.00 -17.74 6.91
N ARG A 2 17.51 -18.44 7.95
CA ARG A 2 17.92 -18.22 9.36
C ARG A 2 19.39 -18.55 9.63
N SER A 3 19.90 -19.53 8.90
CA SER A 3 21.31 -19.86 8.79
C SER A 3 21.53 -20.43 7.38
N GLY A 4 22.77 -20.47 6.90
CA GLY A 4 23.11 -21.13 5.62
C GLY A 4 23.01 -22.67 5.65
N ASP A 5 22.42 -23.26 6.69
CA ASP A 5 22.26 -24.70 6.86
C ASP A 5 21.09 -25.24 6.01
N ILE A 6 21.42 -25.57 4.75
CA ILE A 6 20.47 -26.08 3.76
C ILE A 6 19.83 -27.42 4.21
N PRO A 7 20.58 -28.43 4.69
CA PRO A 7 19.98 -29.69 5.14
C PRO A 7 18.90 -29.50 6.20
N ARG A 8 19.13 -28.64 7.21
CA ARG A 8 18.13 -28.39 8.25
C ARG A 8 16.97 -27.54 7.75
N ALA A 9 17.21 -26.60 6.84
CA ALA A 9 16.12 -25.85 6.20
C ALA A 9 15.17 -26.79 5.45
N THR A 10 15.71 -27.74 4.68
CA THR A 10 14.91 -28.77 3.99
C THR A 10 14.15 -29.64 5.00
N ALA A 11 14.81 -30.07 6.09
CA ALA A 11 14.15 -30.87 7.13
C ALA A 11 12.99 -30.12 7.82
N ILE A 12 13.12 -28.80 8.03
CA ILE A 12 12.04 -27.95 8.57
C ILE A 12 10.88 -27.89 7.58
N GLN A 13 11.15 -27.70 6.29
CA GLN A 13 10.10 -27.65 5.25
C GLN A 13 9.35 -28.97 5.12
N SER A 14 10.04 -30.10 5.27
CA SER A 14 9.44 -31.45 5.21
C SER A 14 8.87 -31.93 6.55
N ALA A 15 8.90 -31.13 7.62
CA ALA A 15 8.41 -31.53 8.92
C ALA A 15 6.88 -31.76 8.89
N LYS A 16 6.44 -32.87 9.49
CA LYS A 16 5.01 -33.26 9.51
C LYS A 16 4.16 -32.39 10.42
N SER A 17 4.78 -31.71 11.40
CA SER A 17 4.09 -30.84 12.35
C SER A 17 4.89 -29.58 12.65
N ALA A 18 4.19 -28.53 13.08
CA ALA A 18 4.82 -27.28 13.52
C ALA A 18 5.74 -27.49 14.74
N LEU A 19 5.42 -28.44 15.62
CA LEU A 19 6.25 -28.78 16.77
C LEU A 19 7.57 -29.42 16.33
N ASP A 20 7.54 -30.30 15.34
CA ASP A 20 8.75 -30.95 14.81
C ASP A 20 9.64 -29.92 14.10
N ALA A 21 9.05 -29.05 13.28
CA ALA A 21 9.76 -27.92 12.67
C ALA A 21 10.44 -27.04 13.74
N LYS A 22 9.74 -26.73 14.84
CA LYS A 22 10.28 -25.96 15.96
C LYS A 22 11.45 -26.67 16.65
N LYS A 23 11.33 -27.98 16.89
CA LYS A 23 12.40 -28.79 17.51
C LYS A 23 13.67 -28.77 16.65
N ILE A 24 13.55 -28.95 15.33
CA ILE A 24 14.69 -28.87 14.40
C ILE A 24 15.28 -27.45 14.41
N GLY A 25 14.43 -26.43 14.33
CA GLY A 25 14.83 -25.02 14.33
C GLY A 25 15.56 -24.57 15.60
N LYS A 26 15.35 -25.24 16.74
CA LYS A 26 16.04 -24.94 18.01
C LYS A 26 17.56 -25.16 17.92
N PHE A 27 18.01 -26.06 17.06
CA PHE A 27 19.43 -26.36 16.90
C PHE A 27 20.12 -25.42 15.91
N ILE A 28 19.37 -24.55 15.22
CA ILE A 28 19.91 -23.63 14.22
C ILE A 28 20.40 -22.35 14.89
N THR A 29 21.71 -22.14 14.82
CA THR A 29 22.32 -20.85 15.22
C THR A 29 21.87 -19.77 14.26
N SER A 30 21.34 -18.67 14.79
CA SER A 30 20.85 -17.56 13.98
C SER A 30 22.03 -16.72 13.50
N SER A 31 22.09 -16.39 12.21
CA SER A 31 23.09 -15.45 11.68
C SER A 31 22.75 -14.02 12.07
N THR A 32 23.75 -13.13 12.12
CA THR A 32 23.53 -11.69 12.35
C THR A 32 22.54 -11.12 11.34
N SER A 33 22.72 -11.47 10.06
CA SER A 33 21.82 -11.07 8.98
C SER A 33 20.38 -11.54 9.20
N PHE A 34 20.14 -12.69 9.84
CA PHE A 34 18.79 -13.11 10.17
C PHE A 34 18.22 -12.25 11.30
N THR A 35 18.99 -12.01 12.36
CA THR A 35 18.55 -11.20 13.50
C THR A 35 18.13 -9.80 13.08
N ASP A 36 18.87 -9.19 12.15
CA ASP A 36 18.56 -7.86 11.60
C ASP A 36 17.25 -7.84 10.77
N ASN A 37 16.92 -8.97 10.14
CA ASN A 37 15.79 -9.08 9.22
C ASN A 37 14.60 -9.88 9.77
N GLN A 38 14.67 -10.41 10.98
CA GLN A 38 13.65 -11.34 11.51
C GLN A 38 12.25 -10.72 11.61
N VAL A 39 12.17 -9.42 11.88
CA VAL A 39 10.90 -8.66 11.94
C VAL A 39 10.30 -8.50 10.54
N ALA A 40 11.12 -8.18 9.54
CA ALA A 40 10.67 -8.07 8.16
C ALA A 40 10.18 -9.42 7.62
N LEU A 41 10.95 -10.49 7.87
CA LEU A 41 10.56 -11.85 7.49
C LEU A 41 9.25 -12.29 8.15
N MET A 42 9.09 -12.03 9.46
CA MET A 42 7.84 -12.37 10.15
C MET A 42 6.66 -11.57 9.58
N THR A 43 6.88 -10.31 9.18
CA THR A 43 5.85 -9.49 8.53
C THR A 43 5.39 -10.15 7.23
N GLU A 44 6.32 -10.53 6.35
CA GLU A 44 6.02 -11.23 5.09
C GLU A 44 5.24 -12.53 5.33
N ILE A 45 5.63 -13.32 6.34
CA ILE A 45 4.94 -14.57 6.70
C ILE A 45 3.50 -14.29 7.13
N ILE A 46 3.26 -13.27 7.96
CA ILE A 46 1.92 -12.95 8.44
C ILE A 46 1.05 -12.36 7.32
N GLU A 47 1.62 -11.58 6.42
CA GLU A 47 0.92 -11.09 5.22
C GLU A 47 0.51 -12.25 4.32
N ALA A 48 1.46 -13.14 3.98
CA ALA A 48 1.16 -14.33 3.19
C ALA A 48 0.09 -15.20 3.86
N LYS A 49 0.09 -15.31 5.20
CA LYS A 49 -0.96 -16.02 5.94
C LYS A 49 -2.31 -15.33 5.87
N ALA A 50 -2.36 -14.01 5.91
CA ALA A 50 -3.60 -13.25 5.72
C ALA A 50 -4.16 -13.44 4.30
N ASP A 51 -3.31 -13.56 3.29
CA ASP A 51 -3.75 -13.82 1.92
C ASP A 51 -4.24 -15.26 1.72
N GLN A 52 -3.56 -16.24 2.32
CA GLN A 52 -3.84 -17.66 2.13
C GLN A 52 -4.97 -18.21 3.01
N VAL A 53 -5.24 -17.59 4.17
CA VAL A 53 -6.19 -18.12 5.16
C VAL A 53 -7.35 -17.12 5.37
N PRO A 54 -8.50 -17.29 4.68
CA PRO A 54 -9.62 -16.35 4.76
C PRO A 54 -10.14 -16.13 6.18
N ALA A 55 -10.23 -17.18 7.00
CA ALA A 55 -10.68 -17.06 8.39
C ALA A 55 -9.75 -16.18 9.23
N PHE A 56 -8.45 -16.20 8.96
CA PHE A 56 -7.49 -15.33 9.61
C PHE A 56 -7.65 -13.88 9.13
N ALA A 57 -7.77 -13.68 7.82
CA ALA A 57 -8.05 -12.36 7.23
C ALA A 57 -9.32 -11.72 7.81
N ASP A 58 -10.38 -12.50 7.97
CA ASP A 58 -11.65 -12.01 8.51
C ASP A 58 -11.57 -11.66 9.99
N ALA A 59 -10.81 -12.42 10.78
CA ALA A 59 -10.50 -12.04 12.16
C ALA A 59 -9.75 -10.70 12.20
N LEU A 60 -8.77 -10.49 11.32
CA LEU A 60 -8.03 -9.23 11.21
C LEU A 60 -8.88 -8.07 10.68
N LYS A 61 -9.98 -8.29 9.97
CA LYS A 61 -10.88 -7.20 9.55
C LYS A 61 -11.81 -6.75 10.67
N LYS A 62 -12.16 -7.66 11.59
CA LYS A 62 -13.13 -7.43 12.68
C LYS A 62 -12.58 -6.66 13.88
N TYR A 63 -11.26 -6.59 14.05
CA TYR A 63 -10.67 -5.92 15.22
C TYR A 63 -10.98 -4.42 15.27
N LYS A 64 -11.09 -3.86 16.48
CA LYS A 64 -11.27 -2.43 16.71
C LYS A 64 -9.92 -1.76 16.89
N LYS A 65 -9.84 -0.46 16.57
CA LYS A 65 -8.59 0.32 16.77
C LYS A 65 -8.14 0.40 18.23
N SER A 66 -9.08 0.21 19.16
CA SER A 66 -8.82 0.15 20.61
C SER A 66 -8.20 -1.18 21.05
N ASP A 67 -8.28 -2.21 20.23
CA ASP A 67 -7.86 -3.56 20.62
C ASP A 67 -6.35 -3.70 20.45
N VAL A 68 -5.72 -4.42 21.38
CA VAL A 68 -4.28 -4.70 21.36
C VAL A 68 -4.07 -6.18 21.05
N PHE A 69 -3.39 -6.47 19.95
CA PHE A 69 -2.88 -7.81 19.68
C PHE A 69 -1.62 -8.06 20.50
N VAL A 70 -1.57 -9.19 21.21
CA VAL A 70 -0.39 -9.60 21.97
C VAL A 70 -0.35 -11.11 22.15
N GLU A 71 0.86 -11.68 22.10
CA GLU A 71 1.11 -13.06 22.50
C GLU A 71 1.37 -13.12 24.02
N THR A 72 0.76 -14.10 24.68
CA THR A 72 0.75 -14.25 26.15
C THR A 72 1.74 -15.32 26.60
N THR A 73 2.99 -15.17 26.17
CA THR A 73 4.10 -16.09 26.47
C THR A 73 5.27 -15.34 27.08
N PHE A 74 6.11 -16.08 27.82
CA PHE A 74 7.38 -15.60 28.40
C PHE A 74 8.46 -15.40 27.32
N ASP A 75 8.18 -14.52 26.36
CA ASP A 75 9.10 -14.07 25.32
C ASP A 75 9.07 -12.53 25.28
N ASP A 76 10.23 -11.92 25.57
CA ASP A 76 10.34 -10.46 25.69
C ASP A 76 10.49 -9.76 24.33
N PHE A 77 10.67 -10.52 23.24
CA PHE A 77 10.85 -9.97 21.90
C PHE A 77 9.56 -10.04 21.08
N TRP A 78 9.01 -11.23 20.89
CA TRP A 78 7.80 -11.44 20.10
C TRP A 78 6.52 -11.19 20.91
N ALA A 79 6.56 -11.44 22.22
CA ALA A 79 5.39 -11.50 23.08
C ALA A 79 5.40 -10.43 24.20
N SER A 80 4.51 -10.61 25.18
CA SER A 80 4.38 -9.74 26.35
C SER A 80 5.44 -9.98 27.43
N GLY A 81 6.18 -11.09 27.38
CA GLY A 81 7.05 -11.53 28.46
C GLY A 81 6.30 -12.02 29.71
N LEU A 82 4.98 -12.21 29.60
CA LEU A 82 4.10 -12.61 30.68
C LEU A 82 3.22 -13.78 30.24
N ASP A 83 2.72 -14.55 31.21
CA ASP A 83 1.67 -15.51 30.93
C ASP A 83 0.33 -14.82 30.64
N ARG A 84 -0.68 -15.62 30.29
CA ARG A 84 -2.02 -15.10 29.96
C ARG A 84 -2.65 -14.30 31.09
N MET A 85 -2.52 -14.76 32.34
CA MET A 85 -3.17 -14.11 33.48
C MET A 85 -2.49 -12.78 33.80
N ALA A 86 -1.17 -12.76 33.89
CA ALA A 86 -0.41 -11.55 34.13
C ALA A 86 -0.56 -10.55 32.99
N THR A 87 -0.61 -10.99 31.72
CA THR A 87 -0.83 -10.08 30.58
C THR A 87 -2.17 -9.35 30.70
N ILE A 88 -3.25 -10.07 31.05
CA ILE A 88 -4.60 -9.48 31.17
C ILE A 88 -4.70 -8.47 32.32
N HIS A 89 -4.02 -8.74 33.44
CA HIS A 89 -4.11 -7.91 34.65
C HIS A 89 -3.01 -6.85 34.76
N THR A 90 -2.10 -6.77 33.80
CA THR A 90 -1.04 -5.78 33.74
C THR A 90 -1.33 -4.79 32.63
N HIS A 91 -1.15 -3.50 32.89
CA HIS A 91 -1.35 -2.49 31.85
C HIS A 91 -0.36 -2.70 30.69
N SER A 92 -0.80 -2.46 29.45
CA SER A 92 0.01 -2.77 28.28
C SER A 92 1.33 -1.99 28.21
N SER A 93 1.40 -0.80 28.80
CA SER A 93 2.63 0.00 28.87
C SER A 93 3.67 -0.55 29.85
N THR A 94 3.29 -1.49 30.72
CA THR A 94 4.16 -2.06 31.76
C THR A 94 4.51 -3.53 31.49
N TRP A 95 4.12 -4.08 30.34
CA TRP A 95 4.58 -5.42 29.95
C TRP A 95 6.10 -5.39 29.68
N PRO A 96 6.85 -6.39 30.20
CA PRO A 96 8.30 -6.47 30.00
C PRO A 96 8.67 -6.72 28.54
N GLY A 97 7.84 -7.44 27.79
CA GLY A 97 8.07 -7.75 26.39
C GLY A 97 7.73 -6.63 25.41
N SER A 98 8.44 -6.62 24.28
CA SER A 98 8.30 -5.64 23.21
C SER A 98 7.17 -5.95 22.21
N LYS A 99 6.53 -7.12 22.31
CA LYS A 99 5.29 -7.49 21.58
C LYS A 99 5.39 -7.32 20.06
N LYS A 100 6.56 -7.55 19.46
CA LYS A 100 6.77 -7.28 18.03
C LYS A 100 5.73 -7.95 17.14
N LEU A 101 5.31 -9.17 17.48
CA LEU A 101 4.28 -9.88 16.72
C LEU A 101 2.93 -9.16 16.74
N GLY A 102 2.52 -8.67 17.91
CA GLY A 102 1.27 -7.91 18.07
C GLY A 102 1.27 -6.61 17.25
N HIS A 103 2.39 -5.91 17.21
CA HIS A 103 2.56 -4.70 16.39
C HIS A 103 2.44 -5.00 14.89
N ILE A 104 3.12 -6.05 14.41
CA ILE A 104 3.04 -6.49 13.00
C ILE A 104 1.59 -6.79 12.61
N ILE A 105 0.89 -7.59 13.42
CA ILE A 105 -0.51 -7.97 13.15
C ILE A 105 -1.40 -6.73 13.12
N SER A 106 -1.22 -5.79 14.07
CA SER A 106 -1.98 -4.54 14.14
C SER A 106 -1.78 -3.67 12.89
N GLU A 107 -0.56 -3.61 12.36
CA GLU A 107 -0.24 -2.86 11.15
C GLU A 107 -0.88 -3.48 9.92
N ILE A 108 -0.74 -4.79 9.73
CA ILE A 108 -1.33 -5.54 8.62
C ILE A 108 -2.86 -5.36 8.65
N ALA A 109 -3.48 -5.59 9.80
CA ALA A 109 -4.91 -5.43 9.98
C ALA A 109 -5.37 -3.98 9.70
N SER A 110 -4.53 -2.98 10.03
CA SER A 110 -4.78 -1.57 9.69
C SER A 110 -4.74 -1.32 8.19
N ARG A 111 -3.78 -1.91 7.47
CA ARG A 111 -3.68 -1.83 6.01
C ARG A 111 -4.90 -2.45 5.33
N MET A 112 -5.32 -3.63 5.78
CA MET A 112 -6.47 -4.35 5.22
C MET A 112 -7.78 -3.54 5.33
N ARG A 113 -8.02 -2.87 6.47
CA ARG A 113 -9.20 -2.00 6.63
C ARG A 113 -9.17 -0.76 5.72
N ARG A 114 -7.98 -0.22 5.42
CA ARG A 114 -7.85 0.93 4.50
C ARG A 114 -8.12 0.52 3.05
N ALA A 115 -7.72 -0.69 2.66
CA ALA A 115 -7.90 -1.20 1.31
C ALA A 115 -9.39 -1.40 0.94
N THR A 116 -10.22 -1.86 1.87
CA THR A 116 -11.67 -2.06 1.64
C THR A 116 -12.48 -0.76 1.51
N GLY A 117 -11.92 0.39 1.92
CA GLY A 117 -12.63 1.69 1.89
C GLY A 117 -12.23 2.62 0.74
N ARG A 118 -11.26 2.26 -0.11
CA ARG A 118 -10.76 3.12 -1.19
C ARG A 118 -11.17 2.55 -2.54
N SER A 119 -12.42 2.77 -2.93
CA SER A 119 -12.72 2.84 -4.35
C SER A 119 -11.81 3.92 -4.94
N HIS A 120 -10.94 3.55 -5.87
CA HIS A 120 -10.13 4.46 -6.68
C HIS A 120 -11.00 5.24 -7.69
N SER A 121 -12.21 5.67 -7.29
CA SER A 121 -13.03 6.57 -8.09
C SER A 121 -12.55 8.01 -7.87
N ALA A 122 -11.67 8.41 -8.78
CA ALA A 122 -11.22 9.76 -9.11
C ALA A 122 -10.22 10.44 -8.14
N PRO A 123 -9.15 11.09 -8.66
CA PRO A 123 -8.31 11.98 -7.88
C PRO A 123 -9.16 13.14 -7.37
N ARG A 124 -9.15 13.38 -6.06
CA ARG A 124 -9.57 14.67 -5.50
C ARG A 124 -8.53 15.69 -5.91
N THR A 125 -8.83 16.49 -6.93
CA THR A 125 -8.06 17.68 -7.26
C THR A 125 -8.05 18.63 -6.06
N ALA A 126 -6.89 19.27 -5.88
CA ALA A 126 -6.51 20.13 -4.78
C ALA A 126 -7.40 21.40 -4.67
N PRO A 127 -7.23 22.24 -3.63
CA PRO A 127 -8.19 23.27 -3.27
C PRO A 127 -8.30 24.39 -4.33
N LYS A 128 -9.50 24.95 -4.41
CA LYS A 128 -9.94 26.02 -5.32
C LYS A 128 -8.94 27.18 -5.43
N GLU A 129 -8.23 27.26 -6.53
CA GLU A 129 -7.94 28.54 -7.16
C GLU A 129 -8.96 28.82 -8.27
N LYS A 130 -9.51 30.04 -8.24
CA LYS A 130 -10.56 30.51 -9.14
C LYS A 130 -9.99 30.75 -10.54
N THR A 131 -10.18 29.84 -11.48
CA THR A 131 -9.90 30.11 -12.91
C THR A 131 -10.96 29.50 -13.85
N LYS A 132 -11.93 30.35 -14.21
CA LYS A 132 -12.57 30.54 -15.54
C LYS A 132 -12.80 29.36 -16.50
N SER A 133 -13.06 28.12 -16.06
CA SER A 133 -13.29 26.99 -16.99
C SER A 133 -14.73 26.42 -17.00
N GLN A 134 -15.53 26.65 -15.97
CA GLN A 134 -16.87 26.03 -15.87
C GLN A 134 -17.94 26.66 -16.78
N SER A 135 -17.81 27.93 -17.19
CA SER A 135 -18.83 28.60 -18.02
C SER A 135 -18.90 28.06 -19.46
N ASN A 136 -17.81 27.46 -19.95
CA ASN A 136 -17.72 26.99 -21.34
C ASN A 136 -18.54 25.72 -21.59
N ILE A 137 -18.59 24.80 -20.63
CA ILE A 137 -19.27 23.50 -20.81
C ILE A 137 -20.79 23.70 -20.84
N SER A 138 -21.34 24.50 -19.93
CA SER A 138 -22.78 24.79 -19.89
C SER A 138 -23.27 25.52 -21.14
N GLN A 139 -22.42 26.36 -21.74
CA GLN A 139 -22.73 27.07 -22.98
C GLN A 139 -22.71 26.12 -24.18
N MET A 140 -21.72 25.24 -24.27
CA MET A 140 -21.61 24.22 -25.33
C MET A 140 -22.77 23.21 -25.29
N LEU A 141 -23.21 22.80 -24.10
CA LEU A 141 -24.38 21.91 -23.93
C LEU A 141 -25.70 22.59 -24.32
N LYS A 142 -25.83 23.90 -24.11
CA LYS A 142 -26.99 24.67 -24.60
C LYS A 142 -27.00 24.77 -26.12
N GLU A 143 -25.84 24.92 -26.76
CA GLU A 143 -25.74 24.97 -28.23
C GLU A 143 -26.05 23.63 -28.89
N LEU A 144 -25.71 22.51 -28.26
CA LEU A 144 -26.05 21.17 -28.75
C LEU A 144 -27.55 20.85 -28.63
N LYS A 145 -28.25 21.46 -27.66
CA LYS A 145 -29.67 21.22 -27.42
C LYS A 145 -30.59 21.96 -28.40
N ASN A 146 -30.07 22.98 -29.11
CA ASN A 146 -30.78 23.73 -30.14
C ASN A 146 -30.11 23.52 -31.51
N PRO A 147 -30.54 22.52 -32.31
CA PRO A 147 -30.02 22.36 -33.65
C PRO A 147 -30.37 23.60 -34.49
N ARG A 148 -29.36 24.41 -34.83
CA ARG A 148 -29.49 25.48 -35.84
C ARG A 148 -29.96 24.81 -37.14
N LYS A 149 -31.12 25.23 -37.67
CA LYS A 149 -31.53 24.90 -39.04
C LYS A 149 -30.40 25.32 -39.99
N ARG A 150 -29.72 24.34 -40.58
CA ARG A 150 -28.76 24.56 -41.66
C ARG A 150 -29.53 25.13 -42.86
N SER A 151 -29.38 26.42 -43.13
CA SER A 151 -29.68 26.97 -44.46
C SER A 151 -28.46 26.73 -45.35
N CYS A 152 -28.62 25.85 -46.34
CA CYS A 152 -27.68 25.71 -47.43
C CYS A 152 -27.74 26.97 -48.31
N SER A 153 -26.78 27.88 -48.19
CA SER A 153 -26.50 28.88 -49.23
C SER A 153 -25.02 29.26 -49.17
N GLY A 154 -24.31 28.99 -50.26
CA GLY A 154 -22.86 29.03 -50.32
C GLY A 154 -22.25 30.43 -50.24
N SER A 155 -20.99 30.47 -49.82
CA SER A 155 -19.99 31.41 -50.33
C SER A 155 -18.60 30.88 -49.96
N ARG A 156 -17.82 30.55 -51.00
CA ARG A 156 -16.42 30.12 -50.88
C ARG A 156 -15.60 31.28 -50.31
N LYS A 157 -14.77 31.04 -49.30
CA LYS A 157 -13.68 31.95 -48.91
C LYS A 157 -12.34 31.24 -49.08
N SER A 158 -11.44 31.94 -49.76
CA SER A 158 -10.20 31.47 -50.37
C SER A 158 -9.09 31.14 -49.37
N SER A 159 -8.29 30.13 -49.69
CA SER A 159 -7.07 29.73 -48.99
C SER A 159 -6.00 30.85 -48.95
N PRO A 160 -5.22 30.98 -47.87
CA PRO A 160 -4.11 31.94 -47.82
C PRO A 160 -2.91 31.48 -48.66
N LYS A 161 -2.41 32.38 -49.52
CA LYS A 161 -1.20 32.24 -50.33
C LYS A 161 0.06 32.25 -49.45
N ARG A 162 0.97 31.29 -49.73
CA ARG A 162 2.41 31.34 -49.40
C ARG A 162 3.04 32.60 -50.00
N GLN A 163 3.79 33.36 -49.22
CA GLN A 163 4.80 34.29 -49.73
C GLN A 163 6.19 33.88 -49.25
N VAL A 164 6.98 33.45 -50.23
CA VAL A 164 8.44 33.39 -50.19
C VAL A 164 8.95 34.82 -50.28
N ARG A 165 9.94 35.19 -49.46
CA ARG A 165 10.87 36.27 -49.81
C ARG A 165 12.30 35.83 -49.53
N ASP A 166 13.06 35.92 -50.61
CA ASP A 166 14.46 35.61 -50.75
C ASP A 166 15.30 36.89 -50.52
N SER A 167 16.49 36.65 -49.98
CA SER A 167 17.75 37.39 -49.84
C SER A 167 17.96 38.85 -50.31
N LYS A 168 18.76 39.55 -49.46
CA LYS A 168 20.02 40.30 -49.76
C LYS A 168 20.01 41.85 -49.84
N LYS A 169 20.71 42.53 -48.89
CA LYS A 169 21.99 43.30 -48.99
C LYS A 169 22.15 44.17 -47.71
N ARG A 170 23.28 44.10 -46.95
CA ARG A 170 24.41 45.08 -46.83
C ARG A 170 23.98 46.55 -47.01
N ASP A 171 24.27 47.51 -46.13
CA ASP A 171 25.54 47.99 -45.52
C ASP A 171 25.24 48.41 -44.04
N GLY A 172 26.13 48.62 -43.06
CA GLY A 172 27.47 49.21 -43.00
C GLY A 172 27.46 50.41 -42.01
N ASP A 173 28.37 50.35 -41.03
CA ASP A 173 28.95 51.45 -40.21
C ASP A 173 28.30 51.93 -38.89
N GLY A 174 29.14 52.03 -37.85
CA GLY A 174 28.87 52.59 -36.51
C GLY A 174 29.42 51.78 -35.35
#